data_AF-A0A4Q3THJ0-F1
#
_entry.id   AF-A0A4Q3THJ0-F1
#
_cell.length_a   1.000
_cell.length_b   1.000
_cell.length_c   1.000
_cell.angle_alpha   90.00
_cell.angle_beta   90.00
_cell.angle_gamma   90.00
#
_symmetry.space_group_name_H-M   'P 1'
#
loop_
_entity.id
_entity.type
_entity.pdbx_description
1 polymer ?
#
loop_
_entity_poly.entity_id
_entity_poly.type
_entity_poly.pdbx_seq_one_letter_code
_entity_poly.pdbx_strand_id
1 'polypeptide(L)'
;MLLGAIIFARILAWCWRERMVRSYWFILLAVSLAPPVLYYQAAVYSDGMFCTATAGLVFESWLICRERKASPVALAYLAVLLPFAVFFRSNGIVMLALCIPLFMCLRSRARLAVAAIFLGWAMIATISARVHKPEGHGSLFPLALFETVNFIQPHAMGLKNYLNAITPETLAALTSKRHISQIIAFRDADYWDPLVHFADGPDLSRMGKAERKVIVRQFFCCNLWNNVPAFLASRVNVFMVAALAQGGFGPFLETPALLARTRSVSQAQPWQLGGVATGLQAAYDWSFSHRWLLWTPFAGIAMMLALMRRGWQRRDRVLILLMAPLAAQLGGIFFFSIAGEYRYLMLFFTGMAALLPIYVATRTPSPAPSTS
;
A
#
# COMPACT_ATOMS: atom_id res chain seq x y z
N MET A 1 -6.03 -15.50 -4.48
CA MET A 1 -5.89 -16.46 -3.36
C MET A 1 -4.72 -17.44 -3.51
N LEU A 2 -4.58 -18.20 -4.60
CA LEU A 2 -3.49 -19.19 -4.74
C LEU A 2 -2.07 -18.59 -4.57
N LEU A 3 -1.82 -17.43 -5.18
CA LEU A 3 -0.53 -16.73 -5.04
C LEU A 3 -0.21 -16.41 -3.58
N GLY A 4 -1.16 -15.82 -2.83
CA GLY A 4 -0.94 -15.50 -1.42
C GLY A 4 -0.80 -16.74 -0.55
N ALA A 5 -1.53 -17.82 -0.84
CA ALA A 5 -1.35 -19.10 -0.15
C ALA A 5 0.07 -19.65 -0.35
N ILE A 6 0.60 -19.63 -1.58
CA ILE A 6 1.97 -20.06 -1.88
C ILE A 6 2.99 -19.20 -1.13
N ILE A 7 2.82 -17.87 -1.13
CA ILE A 7 3.71 -16.94 -0.42
C ILE A 7 3.71 -17.20 1.09
N PHE A 8 2.54 -17.27 1.72
CA PHE A 8 2.47 -17.50 3.15
C PHE A 8 2.94 -18.90 3.52
N ALA A 9 2.62 -19.93 2.73
CA ALA A 9 3.14 -21.28 2.93
C ALA A 9 4.67 -21.30 2.88
N ARG A 10 5.30 -20.55 1.97
CA ARG A 10 6.75 -20.42 1.89
C ARG A 10 7.37 -19.83 3.15
N ILE A 11 6.80 -18.73 3.65
CA ILE A 11 7.24 -18.06 4.88
C ILE A 11 7.03 -18.97 6.10
N LEU A 12 5.86 -19.60 6.20
CA LEU A 12 5.50 -20.50 7.29
C LEU A 12 6.38 -21.75 7.31
N ALA A 13 6.60 -22.39 6.15
CA ALA A 13 7.48 -23.54 6.03
C ALA A 13 8.91 -23.21 6.47
N TRP A 14 9.40 -22.01 6.14
CA TRP A 14 10.69 -21.55 6.61
C TRP A 14 10.72 -21.34 8.13
N CYS A 15 9.68 -20.71 8.71
CA CYS A 15 9.58 -20.53 10.16
C CYS A 15 9.57 -21.88 10.89
N TRP A 16 8.84 -22.86 10.35
CA TRP A 16 8.80 -24.22 10.88
C TRP A 16 10.19 -24.87 10.86
N ARG A 17 10.90 -24.78 9.73
CA ARG A 17 12.25 -25.33 9.57
C ARG A 17 13.25 -24.72 10.56
N GLU A 18 13.17 -23.42 10.82
CA GLU A 18 14.03 -22.72 11.78
C GLU A 18 13.53 -22.84 13.24
N ARG A 19 12.56 -23.72 13.52
CA ARG A 19 11.95 -23.96 14.85
C ARG A 19 11.31 -22.72 15.48
N MET A 20 10.85 -21.78 14.66
CA MET A 20 10.18 -20.54 15.09
C MET A 20 8.67 -20.77 15.27
N VAL A 21 8.29 -21.72 16.13
CA VAL A 21 6.90 -22.21 16.28
C VAL A 21 5.93 -21.11 16.67
N ARG A 22 6.34 -20.17 17.53
CA ARG A 22 5.49 -19.03 17.93
C ARG A 22 5.22 -18.09 16.76
N SER A 23 6.27 -17.77 15.99
CA SER A 23 6.13 -16.95 14.79
C SER A 23 5.27 -17.65 13.73
N TYR A 24 5.41 -18.97 13.57
CA TYR A 24 4.59 -19.77 12.67
C TYR A 24 3.09 -19.61 12.98
N TRP A 25 2.67 -19.88 14.22
CA TRP A 25 1.26 -19.81 14.60
C TRP A 25 0.71 -18.39 14.54
N PHE A 26 1.51 -17.40 14.93
CA PHE A 26 1.11 -16.00 14.80
C PHE A 26 0.88 -15.62 13.33
N ILE A 27 1.81 -15.93 12.44
CA ILE A 27 1.70 -15.60 11.01
C ILE A 27 0.52 -16.34 10.36
N LEU A 28 0.28 -17.59 10.74
CA LEU A 28 -0.82 -18.38 10.22
C LEU A 28 -2.17 -17.77 10.65
N LEU A 29 -2.37 -17.59 11.96
CA LEU A 29 -3.66 -17.22 12.51
C LEU A 29 -3.94 -15.71 12.42
N ALA A 30 -2.97 -14.87 12.75
CA ALA A 30 -3.17 -13.43 12.87
C ALA A 30 -2.93 -12.65 11.56
N VAL A 31 -2.28 -13.25 10.56
CA VAL A 31 -1.98 -12.58 9.28
C VAL A 31 -2.57 -13.34 8.10
N SER A 32 -2.20 -14.61 7.92
CA SER A 32 -2.54 -15.36 6.71
C SER A 32 -4.03 -15.68 6.61
N LEU A 33 -4.64 -16.04 7.74
CA LEU A 33 -6.07 -16.33 7.87
C LEU A 33 -6.88 -15.12 8.33
N ALA A 34 -6.27 -13.93 8.41
CA ALA A 34 -6.98 -12.73 8.81
C ALA A 34 -8.07 -12.41 7.77
N PRO A 35 -9.32 -12.13 8.21
CA PRO A 35 -10.43 -11.78 7.32
C PRO A 35 -10.11 -10.73 6.23
N PRO A 36 -9.38 -9.61 6.51
CA PRO A 36 -9.09 -8.62 5.48
C PRO A 36 -8.15 -9.19 4.39
N VAL A 37 -7.20 -10.04 4.77
CA VAL A 37 -6.24 -10.66 3.83
C VAL A 37 -6.96 -11.64 2.92
N LEU A 38 -7.84 -12.47 3.49
CA LEU A 38 -8.67 -13.39 2.71
C LEU A 38 -9.60 -12.63 1.75
N TYR A 39 -10.25 -11.57 2.24
CA TYR A 39 -11.17 -10.74 1.46
C TYR A 39 -10.48 -10.10 0.25
N TYR A 40 -9.39 -9.35 0.45
CA TYR A 40 -8.69 -8.67 -0.65
C TYR A 40 -8.05 -9.66 -1.64
N GLN A 41 -7.68 -10.85 -1.19
CA GLN A 41 -7.17 -11.90 -2.08
C GLN A 41 -8.26 -12.64 -2.86
N ALA A 42 -9.47 -12.73 -2.32
CA ALA A 42 -10.62 -13.35 -2.94
C ALA A 42 -11.29 -12.43 -3.96
N ALA A 43 -11.39 -11.13 -3.64
CA ALA A 43 -12.00 -10.12 -4.49
C ALA A 43 -11.10 -9.66 -5.67
N VAL A 44 -9.92 -10.26 -5.84
CA VAL A 44 -8.95 -9.95 -6.92
C VAL A 44 -8.62 -8.45 -7.02
N TYR A 45 -8.70 -7.73 -5.89
CA TYR A 45 -8.22 -6.35 -5.84
C TYR A 45 -6.71 -6.32 -6.05
N SER A 46 -6.22 -5.39 -6.86
CA SER A 46 -4.80 -5.21 -7.11
C SER A 46 -4.00 -4.95 -5.83
N ASP A 47 -4.64 -4.32 -4.83
CA ASP A 47 -4.10 -4.11 -3.48
C ASP A 47 -3.69 -5.38 -2.77
N GLY A 48 -4.57 -6.39 -2.77
CA GLY A 48 -4.32 -7.64 -2.06
C GLY A 48 -3.14 -8.39 -2.64
N MET A 49 -3.04 -8.42 -3.97
CA MET A 49 -1.92 -9.02 -4.68
C MET A 49 -0.63 -8.24 -4.48
N PHE A 50 -0.68 -6.91 -4.56
CA PHE A 50 0.47 -6.05 -4.30
C PHE A 50 1.02 -6.27 -2.88
N CYS A 51 0.18 -6.14 -1.84
CA CYS A 51 0.61 -6.24 -0.45
C CYS A 51 1.18 -7.62 -0.08
N THR A 52 0.56 -8.69 -0.58
CA THR A 52 1.03 -10.06 -0.33
C THR A 52 2.31 -10.37 -1.10
N ALA A 53 2.40 -9.96 -2.37
CA ALA A 53 3.61 -10.11 -3.16
C ALA A 53 4.78 -9.32 -2.59
N THR A 54 4.55 -8.09 -2.09
CA THR A 54 5.61 -7.31 -1.44
C THR A 54 6.10 -7.99 -0.16
N ALA A 55 5.22 -8.57 0.66
CA ALA A 55 5.64 -9.34 1.83
C ALA A 55 6.54 -10.52 1.42
N GLY A 56 6.11 -11.31 0.41
CA GLY A 56 6.92 -12.39 -0.14
C GLY A 56 8.26 -11.90 -0.71
N LEU A 57 8.26 -10.79 -1.44
CA LEU A 57 9.44 -10.25 -2.10
C LEU A 57 10.47 -9.75 -1.08
N VAL A 58 10.03 -9.08 -0.02
CA VAL A 58 10.88 -8.65 1.10
C VAL A 58 11.47 -9.86 1.81
N PHE A 59 10.65 -10.87 2.10
CA PHE A 59 11.10 -12.10 2.76
C PHE A 59 12.15 -12.86 1.93
N GLU A 60 11.87 -13.12 0.65
CA GLU A 60 12.80 -13.83 -0.24
C GLU A 60 14.06 -13.00 -0.50
N SER A 61 13.94 -11.68 -0.64
CA SER A 61 15.12 -10.80 -0.79
C SER A 61 16.01 -10.86 0.44
N TRP A 62 15.42 -10.84 1.63
CA TRP A 62 16.16 -11.02 2.87
C TRP A 62 16.83 -12.40 2.95
N LEU A 63 16.11 -13.46 2.60
CA LEU A 63 16.65 -14.83 2.66
C LEU A 63 17.86 -14.99 1.73
N ILE A 64 17.76 -14.47 0.49
CA ILE A 64 18.86 -14.46 -0.47
C ILE A 64 20.05 -13.67 0.05
N CYS A 65 19.82 -12.49 0.65
CA CYS A 65 20.87 -11.68 1.25
C CYS A 65 21.54 -12.37 2.45
N ARG A 66 20.76 -13.05 3.29
CA ARG A 66 21.24 -13.83 4.45
C ARG A 66 22.11 -15.00 4.00
N GLU A 67 21.66 -15.78 3.01
CA GLU A 67 22.37 -16.97 2.53
C GLU A 67 23.48 -16.62 1.51
N ARG A 68 23.50 -15.38 0.99
CA ARG A 68 24.36 -14.91 -0.11
C ARG A 68 24.31 -15.80 -1.36
N LYS A 69 23.20 -16.51 -1.55
CA LYS A 69 22.95 -17.44 -2.63
C LYS A 69 21.51 -17.28 -3.11
N ALA A 70 21.29 -17.42 -4.41
CA ALA A 70 19.96 -17.48 -5.00
C ALA A 70 19.75 -18.90 -5.54
N SER A 71 18.95 -19.71 -4.84
CA SER A 71 18.54 -21.03 -5.33
C SER A 71 17.57 -20.87 -6.50
N PRO A 72 17.40 -21.90 -7.36
CA PRO A 72 16.39 -21.87 -8.43
C PRO A 72 14.99 -21.57 -7.91
N VAL A 73 14.65 -22.09 -6.73
CA VAL A 73 13.37 -21.81 -6.06
C VAL A 73 13.28 -20.31 -5.70
N ALA A 74 14.30 -19.74 -5.06
CA ALA A 74 14.29 -18.32 -4.72
C ALA A 74 14.20 -17.41 -5.95
N LEU A 75 14.89 -17.78 -7.05
CA LEU A 75 14.78 -17.08 -8.34
C LEU A 75 13.37 -17.19 -8.94
N ALA A 76 12.72 -18.36 -8.84
CA ALA A 76 11.34 -18.52 -9.27
C ALA A 76 10.38 -17.64 -8.46
N TYR A 77 10.56 -17.57 -7.14
CA TYR A 77 9.79 -16.64 -6.30
C TYR A 77 10.05 -15.19 -6.70
N LEU A 78 11.30 -14.76 -6.89
CA LEU A 78 11.58 -13.40 -7.38
C LEU A 78 10.89 -13.12 -8.71
N ALA A 79 10.97 -14.05 -9.67
CA ALA A 79 10.37 -13.91 -10.99
C ALA A 79 8.84 -13.80 -10.94
N VAL A 80 8.19 -14.56 -10.05
CA VAL A 80 6.74 -14.52 -9.88
C VAL A 80 6.31 -13.29 -9.08
N LEU A 81 7.00 -12.93 -8.00
CA LEU A 81 6.55 -11.89 -7.06
C LEU A 81 6.80 -10.48 -7.58
N LEU A 82 7.89 -10.25 -8.30
CA LEU A 82 8.29 -8.93 -8.78
C LEU A 82 7.18 -8.21 -9.55
N PRO A 83 6.50 -8.81 -10.56
CA PRO A 83 5.48 -8.10 -11.31
C PRO A 83 4.30 -7.63 -10.43
N PHE A 84 3.88 -8.44 -9.46
CA PHE A 84 2.81 -8.08 -8.53
C PHE A 84 3.24 -7.04 -7.51
N ALA A 85 4.46 -7.15 -6.99
CA ALA A 85 4.99 -6.20 -6.00
C ALA A 85 5.39 -4.84 -6.60
N VAL A 86 5.64 -4.77 -7.92
CA VAL A 86 6.14 -3.55 -8.56
C VAL A 86 5.10 -2.86 -9.45
N PHE A 87 4.34 -3.61 -10.25
CA PHE A 87 3.53 -3.03 -11.33
C PHE A 87 2.01 -3.07 -11.10
N PHE A 88 1.51 -3.80 -10.11
CA PHE A 88 0.06 -3.83 -9.81
C PHE A 88 -0.44 -2.51 -9.19
N ARG A 89 0.47 -1.70 -8.68
CA ARG A 89 0.22 -0.40 -8.09
C ARG A 89 1.30 0.59 -8.53
N SER A 90 0.93 1.84 -8.78
CA SER A 90 1.85 2.88 -9.27
C SER A 90 2.99 3.17 -8.30
N ASN A 91 2.72 3.16 -6.99
CA ASN A 91 3.74 3.31 -5.96
C ASN A 91 4.61 2.05 -5.79
N GLY A 92 4.23 0.90 -6.36
CA GLY A 92 5.00 -0.34 -6.28
C GLY A 92 6.40 -0.24 -6.89
N ILE A 93 6.63 0.72 -7.79
CA ILE A 93 7.94 0.99 -8.38
C ILE A 93 9.07 1.18 -7.35
N VAL A 94 8.73 1.67 -6.14
CA VAL A 94 9.67 1.82 -5.02
C VAL A 94 10.30 0.47 -4.62
N MET A 95 9.60 -0.65 -4.82
CA MET A 95 10.11 -2.00 -4.53
C MET A 95 11.25 -2.43 -5.44
N LEU A 96 11.47 -1.77 -6.58
CA LEU A 96 12.66 -2.02 -7.41
C LEU A 96 13.97 -1.77 -6.64
N ALA A 97 13.96 -0.90 -5.64
CA ALA A 97 15.14 -0.64 -4.81
C ALA A 97 15.62 -1.87 -4.02
N LEU A 98 14.81 -2.93 -3.88
CA LEU A 98 15.27 -4.24 -3.34
C LEU A 98 16.33 -4.91 -4.21
N CYS A 99 16.50 -4.49 -5.47
CA CYS A 99 17.62 -4.96 -6.28
C CYS A 99 18.97 -4.58 -5.64
N ILE A 100 19.10 -3.39 -5.06
CA ILE A 100 20.37 -2.87 -4.53
C ILE A 100 21.01 -3.85 -3.52
N PRO A 101 20.33 -4.25 -2.42
CA PRO A 101 20.92 -5.21 -1.48
C PRO A 101 21.17 -6.59 -2.12
N LEU A 102 20.32 -7.05 -3.05
CA LEU A 102 20.53 -8.31 -3.75
C LEU A 102 21.82 -8.31 -4.60
N PHE A 103 22.06 -7.23 -5.33
CA PHE A 103 23.27 -7.06 -6.14
C PHE A 103 24.53 -6.96 -5.27
N MET A 104 24.43 -6.35 -4.08
CA MET A 104 25.52 -6.27 -3.12
C MET A 104 25.89 -7.64 -2.52
N CYS A 105 24.90 -8.50 -2.25
CA CYS A 105 25.12 -9.78 -1.57
C CYS A 105 25.46 -10.96 -2.50
N LEU A 106 25.03 -10.94 -3.76
CA LEU A 106 25.16 -12.07 -4.69
C LEU A 106 26.46 -12.07 -5.51
N ARG A 107 26.96 -13.27 -5.84
CA ARG A 107 28.09 -13.49 -6.77
C ARG A 107 27.64 -13.48 -8.24
N SER A 108 28.60 -13.33 -9.16
CA SER A 108 28.38 -13.04 -10.59
C SER A 108 27.24 -13.80 -11.27
N ARG A 109 27.23 -15.15 -11.27
CA ARG A 109 26.17 -15.93 -11.95
C ARG A 109 24.76 -15.70 -11.40
N ALA A 110 24.61 -15.72 -10.07
CA ALA A 110 23.32 -15.47 -9.41
C ALA A 110 22.88 -14.01 -9.57
N ARG A 111 23.85 -13.07 -9.55
CA ARG A 111 23.63 -11.64 -9.78
C ARG A 111 23.10 -11.39 -11.19
N LEU A 112 23.66 -12.05 -12.21
CA LEU A 112 23.17 -11.97 -13.59
C LEU A 112 21.74 -12.53 -13.72
N ALA A 113 21.43 -13.64 -13.04
CA ALA A 113 20.09 -14.20 -13.05
C ALA A 113 19.06 -13.24 -12.43
N VAL A 114 19.37 -12.64 -11.28
CA VAL A 114 18.52 -11.60 -10.67
C VAL A 114 18.40 -10.39 -11.59
N ALA A 115 19.50 -9.94 -12.20
CA ALA A 115 19.49 -8.83 -13.16
C ALA A 115 18.54 -9.12 -14.33
N ALA A 116 18.61 -10.33 -14.90
CA ALA A 116 17.74 -10.74 -16.01
C ALA A 116 16.26 -10.73 -15.61
N ILE A 117 15.92 -11.15 -14.40
CA ILE A 117 14.53 -11.10 -13.89
C ILE A 117 14.04 -9.64 -13.78
N PHE A 118 14.82 -8.77 -13.14
CA PHE A 118 14.43 -7.36 -12.97
C PHE A 118 14.33 -6.63 -14.30
N LEU A 119 15.32 -6.80 -15.18
CA LEU A 119 15.35 -6.16 -16.50
C LEU A 119 14.27 -6.72 -17.43
N GLY A 120 14.03 -8.03 -17.41
CA GLY A 120 12.99 -8.68 -18.21
C GLY A 120 11.61 -8.13 -17.87
N TRP A 121 11.28 -8.03 -16.58
CA TRP A 121 10.01 -7.45 -16.15
C TRP A 121 9.91 -5.95 -16.40
N ALA A 122 10.98 -5.18 -16.19
CA ALA A 122 11.00 -3.75 -16.52
C ALA A 122 10.80 -3.50 -18.03
N MET A 123 11.40 -4.34 -18.88
CA MET A 123 11.22 -4.29 -20.32
C MET A 123 9.78 -4.60 -20.71
N ILE A 124 9.19 -5.69 -20.19
CA ILE A 124 7.79 -6.04 -20.43
C ILE A 124 6.85 -4.91 -20.01
N ALA A 125 7.07 -4.34 -18.82
CA ALA A 125 6.26 -3.21 -18.32
C ALA A 125 6.39 -1.98 -19.25
N THR A 126 7.59 -1.67 -19.72
CA THR A 126 7.83 -0.55 -20.63
C THR A 126 7.16 -0.76 -21.99
N ILE A 127 7.24 -1.97 -22.55
CA ILE A 127 6.55 -2.33 -23.80
C ILE A 127 5.04 -2.22 -23.60
N SER A 128 4.51 -2.79 -22.51
CA SER A 128 3.08 -2.73 -22.19
C SER A 128 2.58 -1.29 -22.09
N ALA A 129 3.30 -0.40 -21.41
CA ALA A 129 2.94 1.01 -21.27
C ALA A 129 2.99 1.80 -22.59
N ARG A 130 3.77 1.35 -23.58
CA ARG A 130 3.78 1.93 -24.92
C ARG A 130 2.60 1.47 -25.77
N VAL A 131 2.20 0.21 -25.60
CA VAL A 131 1.06 -0.38 -26.33
C VAL A 131 -0.27 0.10 -25.75
N HIS A 132 -0.38 0.17 -24.43
CA HIS A 132 -1.56 0.65 -23.71
C HIS A 132 -1.18 1.94 -22.99
N LYS A 133 -1.59 3.09 -23.52
CA LYS A 133 -1.40 4.38 -22.83
C LYS A 133 -2.27 4.37 -21.56
N PRO A 134 -1.68 4.37 -20.36
CA PRO A 134 -2.47 4.38 -19.14
C PRO A 134 -3.14 5.77 -18.99
N GLU A 135 -4.47 5.79 -18.93
CA GLU A 135 -5.23 6.98 -18.52
C GLU A 135 -5.10 7.16 -17.01
N GLY A 136 -4.04 7.84 -16.58
CA GLY A 136 -3.77 8.13 -15.18
C GLY A 136 -3.95 9.60 -14.84
N HIS A 137 -4.75 9.90 -13.82
CA HIS A 137 -4.62 11.15 -13.09
C HIS A 137 -3.32 11.07 -12.27
N GLY A 138 -2.29 11.83 -12.64
CA GLY A 138 -1.03 11.86 -11.87
C GLY A 138 -1.27 12.17 -10.39
N SER A 139 -0.41 11.70 -9.49
CA SER A 139 -0.63 11.76 -8.03
C SER A 139 -0.65 13.18 -7.43
N LEU A 140 -0.03 14.15 -8.09
CA LEU A 140 0.15 15.50 -7.55
C LEU A 140 -1.12 16.36 -7.62
N PHE A 141 -1.92 16.21 -8.68
CA PHE A 141 -3.13 17.03 -8.85
C PHE A 141 -4.21 16.67 -7.81
N PRO A 142 -4.57 15.39 -7.62
CA PRO A 142 -5.52 15.01 -6.58
C PRO A 142 -5.10 15.46 -5.18
N LEU A 143 -3.81 15.33 -4.84
CA LEU A 143 -3.28 15.81 -3.55
C LEU A 143 -3.44 17.31 -3.40
N ALA A 144 -2.94 18.07 -4.39
CA ALA A 144 -3.00 19.53 -4.36
C ALA A 144 -4.46 20.00 -4.29
N LEU A 145 -5.36 19.38 -5.03
CA LEU A 145 -6.77 19.70 -5.03
C LEU A 145 -7.43 19.41 -3.67
N PHE A 146 -7.27 18.19 -3.15
CA PHE A 146 -7.84 17.75 -1.88
C PHE A 146 -7.43 18.68 -0.73
N GLU A 147 -6.14 18.97 -0.62
CA GLU A 147 -5.61 19.83 0.43
C GLU A 147 -6.02 21.30 0.24
N THR A 148 -6.02 21.80 -1.00
CA THR A 148 -6.49 23.16 -1.28
C THR A 148 -7.94 23.35 -0.86
N VAL A 149 -8.81 22.36 -1.12
CA VAL A 149 -10.21 22.40 -0.68
C VAL A 149 -10.32 22.29 0.85
N ASN A 150 -9.47 21.51 1.51
CA ASN A 150 -9.40 21.47 2.97
C ASN A 150 -8.97 22.80 3.59
N PHE A 151 -8.08 23.56 2.95
CA PHE A 151 -7.61 24.85 3.46
C PHE A 151 -8.70 25.93 3.46
N ILE A 152 -9.62 25.88 2.49
CA ILE A 152 -10.72 26.85 2.34
C ILE A 152 -11.97 26.46 3.14
N GLN A 153 -11.85 25.61 4.16
CA GLN A 153 -12.98 25.29 5.01
C GLN A 153 -13.34 26.46 5.94
N PRO A 154 -14.63 26.82 6.07
CA PRO A 154 -15.05 27.79 7.07
C PRO A 154 -14.77 27.23 8.48
N HIS A 155 -14.14 28.04 9.33
CA HIS A 155 -13.90 27.67 10.71
C HIS A 155 -15.12 28.03 11.56
N ALA A 156 -15.56 27.11 12.42
CA ALA A 156 -16.74 27.32 13.28
C ALA A 156 -16.65 28.61 14.12
N MET A 157 -15.44 28.99 14.53
CA MET A 157 -15.18 30.19 15.34
C MET A 157 -14.93 31.46 14.51
N GLY A 158 -15.02 31.42 13.18
CA GLY A 158 -14.87 32.60 12.31
C GLY A 158 -13.51 33.31 12.38
N LEU A 159 -12.47 32.65 12.90
CA LEU A 159 -11.20 33.27 13.31
C LEU A 159 -10.37 33.87 12.15
N LYS A 160 -10.63 33.46 10.91
CA LYS A 160 -9.92 33.95 9.71
C LYS A 160 -10.82 33.83 8.48
N ASN A 161 -10.70 34.77 7.54
CA ASN A 161 -11.30 34.59 6.21
C ASN A 161 -10.66 33.37 5.53
N TYR A 162 -11.43 32.29 5.42
CA TYR A 162 -10.97 31.00 4.92
C TYR A 162 -10.54 31.04 3.46
N LEU A 163 -11.02 32.01 2.67
CA LEU A 163 -10.60 32.18 1.28
C LEU A 163 -9.17 32.75 1.16
N ASN A 164 -8.69 33.46 2.18
CA ASN A 164 -7.32 33.98 2.22
C ASN A 164 -6.28 32.89 2.55
N ALA A 165 -6.72 31.65 2.76
CA ALA A 165 -5.82 30.51 2.94
C ALA A 165 -5.11 30.12 1.64
N ILE A 166 -5.66 30.48 0.48
CA ILE A 166 -5.12 30.10 -0.83
C ILE A 166 -4.84 31.34 -1.69
N THR A 167 -3.97 31.21 -2.70
CA THR A 167 -3.71 32.34 -3.60
C THR A 167 -4.93 32.70 -4.47
N PRO A 168 -5.07 33.97 -4.89
CA PRO A 168 -6.14 34.39 -5.80
C PRO A 168 -6.17 33.61 -7.12
N GLU A 169 -5.02 33.21 -7.65
CA GLU A 169 -4.93 32.41 -8.87
C GLU A 169 -5.48 30.99 -8.66
N THR A 170 -5.26 30.43 -7.47
CA THR A 170 -5.82 29.13 -7.09
C THR A 170 -7.34 29.22 -6.97
N LEU A 171 -7.83 30.28 -6.31
CA LEU A 171 -9.26 30.52 -6.17
C LEU A 171 -9.93 30.69 -7.54
N ALA A 172 -9.35 31.51 -8.43
CA ALA A 172 -9.85 31.70 -9.79
C ALA A 172 -9.85 30.40 -10.61
N ALA A 173 -8.84 29.55 -10.45
CA ALA A 173 -8.78 28.26 -11.12
C ALA A 173 -9.83 27.27 -10.59
N LEU A 174 -10.15 27.31 -9.30
CA LEU A 174 -11.21 26.47 -8.70
C LEU A 174 -12.60 26.95 -9.11
N THR A 175 -12.83 28.26 -9.20
CA THR A 175 -14.14 28.85 -9.46
C THR A 175 -14.42 29.13 -10.94
N SER A 176 -13.54 28.74 -11.85
CA SER A 176 -13.68 29.04 -13.28
C SER A 176 -14.98 28.49 -13.89
N LYS A 177 -15.47 27.36 -13.37
CA LYS A 177 -16.66 26.65 -13.88
C LYS A 177 -17.63 26.20 -12.79
N ARG A 178 -17.33 26.48 -11.52
CA ARG A 178 -18.03 25.93 -10.35
C ARG A 178 -18.13 26.95 -9.24
N HIS A 179 -19.21 26.90 -8.46
CA HIS A 179 -19.37 27.75 -7.29
C HIS A 179 -18.58 27.19 -6.11
N ILE A 180 -17.89 28.09 -5.39
CA ILE A 180 -17.07 27.72 -4.23
C ILE A 180 -17.91 27.07 -3.11
N SER A 181 -19.16 27.50 -2.95
CA SER A 181 -20.11 26.92 -1.99
C SER A 181 -20.41 25.45 -2.28
N GLN A 182 -20.55 25.08 -3.55
CA GLN A 182 -20.75 23.69 -3.96
C GLN A 182 -19.49 22.85 -3.67
N ILE A 183 -18.30 23.38 -3.95
CA ILE A 183 -17.04 22.68 -3.65
C ILE A 183 -16.90 22.41 -2.15
N ILE A 184 -17.22 23.41 -1.31
CA ILE A 184 -17.17 23.27 0.15
C ILE A 184 -18.22 22.27 0.65
N ALA A 185 -19.43 22.26 0.07
CA ALA A 185 -20.50 21.35 0.46
C ALA A 185 -20.16 19.87 0.19
N PHE A 186 -19.40 19.60 -0.87
CA PHE A 186 -18.94 18.25 -1.24
C PHE A 186 -17.54 17.94 -0.70
N ARG A 187 -17.02 18.72 0.24
CA ARG A 187 -15.77 18.40 0.92
C ARG A 187 -16.00 17.25 1.89
N ASP A 188 -15.09 16.29 1.87
CA ASP A 188 -14.94 15.28 2.91
C ASP A 188 -13.53 15.38 3.52
N ALA A 189 -13.40 15.23 4.84
CA ALA A 189 -12.14 15.36 5.55
C ALA A 189 -11.20 14.16 5.33
N ASP A 190 -11.77 13.03 4.92
CA ASP A 190 -11.12 11.74 4.80
C ASP A 190 -10.99 11.32 3.32
N TYR A 191 -11.82 11.87 2.43
CA TYR A 191 -11.91 11.47 1.01
C TYR A 191 -11.92 12.63 0.03
N TRP A 192 -11.16 12.50 -1.06
CA TRP A 192 -11.27 13.42 -2.20
C TRP A 192 -12.39 13.02 -3.19
N ASP A 193 -12.84 11.76 -3.17
CA ASP A 193 -13.81 11.19 -4.13
C ASP A 193 -15.10 12.02 -4.27
N PRO A 194 -15.69 12.61 -3.21
CA PRO A 194 -16.86 13.48 -3.34
C PRO A 194 -16.67 14.70 -4.24
N LEU A 195 -15.44 15.18 -4.41
CA LEU A 195 -15.11 16.31 -5.29
C LEU A 195 -15.09 15.93 -6.78
N VAL A 196 -15.08 14.63 -7.09
CA VAL A 196 -14.81 14.12 -8.43
C VAL A 196 -15.88 13.15 -8.94
N HIS A 197 -16.31 12.21 -8.11
CA HIS A 197 -17.10 11.06 -8.56
C HIS A 197 -18.59 11.16 -8.24
N PHE A 198 -19.01 12.10 -7.38
CA PHE A 198 -20.42 12.27 -7.04
C PHE A 198 -21.20 12.91 -8.19
N ALA A 199 -22.39 12.36 -8.50
CA ALA A 199 -23.21 12.77 -9.64
C ALA A 199 -23.64 14.26 -9.56
N ASP A 200 -24.00 14.73 -8.38
CA ASP A 200 -24.38 16.13 -8.12
C ASP A 200 -23.20 17.01 -7.64
N GLY A 201 -21.99 16.42 -7.60
CA GLY A 201 -20.79 17.05 -7.12
C GLY A 201 -20.17 18.04 -8.12
N PRO A 202 -19.12 18.78 -7.71
CA PRO A 202 -18.46 19.77 -8.57
C PRO A 202 -17.72 19.15 -9.77
N ASP A 203 -17.50 17.83 -9.80
CA ASP A 203 -16.76 17.08 -10.83
C ASP A 203 -15.49 17.80 -11.28
N LEU A 204 -14.58 18.00 -10.33
CA LEU A 204 -13.31 18.68 -10.55
C LEU A 204 -12.33 17.86 -11.41
N SER A 205 -12.69 16.62 -11.76
CA SER A 205 -11.95 15.83 -12.75
C SER A 205 -12.13 16.31 -14.18
N ARG A 206 -13.13 17.14 -14.48
CA ARG A 206 -13.30 17.75 -15.81
C ARG A 206 -12.53 19.06 -15.99
N MET A 207 -11.77 19.47 -14.98
CA MET A 207 -10.95 20.67 -15.02
C MET A 207 -9.91 20.62 -16.17
N GLY A 208 -9.70 21.74 -16.85
CA GLY A 208 -8.75 21.86 -17.97
C GLY A 208 -7.30 21.69 -17.50
N LYS A 209 -6.42 21.18 -18.38
CA LYS A 209 -5.01 20.92 -18.04
C LYS A 209 -4.28 22.16 -17.52
N ALA A 210 -4.60 23.34 -18.05
CA ALA A 210 -4.02 24.61 -17.62
C ALA A 210 -4.38 24.94 -16.16
N GLU A 211 -5.66 24.82 -15.80
CA GLU A 211 -6.17 25.06 -14.45
C GLU A 211 -5.56 24.07 -13.44
N ARG A 212 -5.48 22.79 -13.79
CA ARG A 212 -4.81 21.78 -12.95
C ARG A 212 -3.34 22.12 -12.70
N LYS A 213 -2.64 22.60 -13.72
CA LYS A 213 -1.23 23.02 -13.60
C LYS A 213 -1.09 24.24 -12.70
N VAL A 214 -2.02 25.19 -12.75
CA VAL A 214 -2.05 26.33 -11.82
C VAL A 214 -2.24 25.84 -10.39
N ILE A 215 -3.22 24.98 -10.11
CA ILE A 215 -3.46 24.42 -8.77
C ILE A 215 -2.22 23.71 -8.23
N VAL A 216 -1.62 22.81 -9.01
CA VAL A 216 -0.41 22.07 -8.57
C VAL A 216 0.75 23.03 -8.32
N ARG A 217 0.98 23.99 -9.22
CA ARG A 217 2.08 24.95 -9.07
C ARG A 217 1.90 25.82 -7.83
N GLN A 218 0.72 26.42 -7.66
CA GLN A 218 0.44 27.32 -6.54
C GLN A 218 0.39 26.57 -5.21
N PHE A 219 -0.05 25.30 -5.22
CA PHE A 219 0.00 24.44 -4.05
C PHE A 219 1.42 24.32 -3.50
N PHE A 220 2.38 23.90 -4.32
CA PHE A 220 3.77 23.72 -3.86
C PHE A 220 4.52 25.04 -3.66
N CYS A 221 4.16 26.10 -4.39
CA CYS A 221 4.85 27.39 -4.29
C CYS A 221 4.42 28.19 -3.06
N CYS A 222 3.12 28.24 -2.76
CA CYS A 222 2.56 29.18 -1.79
C CYS A 222 1.59 28.52 -0.81
N ASN A 223 0.56 27.82 -1.30
CA ASN A 223 -0.55 27.39 -0.45
C ASN A 223 -0.11 26.38 0.61
N LEU A 224 0.74 25.41 0.27
CA LEU A 224 1.26 24.44 1.23
C LEU A 224 2.02 25.13 2.36
N TRP A 225 2.92 26.06 2.03
CA TRP A 225 3.76 26.76 3.00
C TRP A 225 2.95 27.68 3.92
N ASN A 226 1.91 28.31 3.40
CA ASN A 226 1.00 29.14 4.19
C ASN A 226 0.08 28.32 5.11
N ASN A 227 -0.06 27.02 4.87
CA ASN A 227 -1.00 26.14 5.57
C ASN A 227 -0.35 24.88 6.14
N VAL A 228 0.96 24.89 6.44
CA VAL A 228 1.68 23.71 6.96
C VAL A 228 0.98 23.06 8.17
N PRO A 229 0.49 23.82 9.18
CA PRO A 229 -0.22 23.20 10.31
C PRO A 229 -1.50 22.47 9.90
N ALA A 230 -2.30 23.07 9.00
CA ALA A 230 -3.52 22.47 8.50
C ALA A 230 -3.24 21.24 7.63
N PHE A 231 -2.21 21.32 6.78
CA PHE A 231 -1.73 20.18 5.98
C PHE A 231 -1.31 19.03 6.88
N LEU A 232 -0.45 19.25 7.87
CA LEU A 232 -0.01 18.19 8.79
C LEU A 232 -1.16 17.59 9.58
N ALA A 233 -2.12 18.40 10.06
CA ALA A 233 -3.33 17.90 10.71
C ALA A 233 -4.15 17.00 9.78
N SER A 234 -4.33 17.42 8.52
CA SER A 234 -4.97 16.61 7.46
C SER A 234 -4.23 15.28 7.24
N ARG A 235 -2.89 15.31 7.12
CA ARG A 235 -2.08 14.09 6.93
C ARG A 235 -2.25 13.11 8.09
N VAL A 236 -2.23 13.60 9.33
CA VAL A 236 -2.46 12.77 10.53
C VAL A 236 -3.87 12.20 10.52
N ASN A 237 -4.88 13.01 10.20
CA ASN A 237 -6.27 12.55 10.12
C ASN A 237 -6.43 11.43 9.09
N VAL A 238 -6.07 11.68 7.83
CA VAL A 238 -6.16 10.71 6.74
C VAL A 238 -5.38 9.42 7.07
N PHE A 239 -4.18 9.55 7.63
CA PHE A 239 -3.37 8.41 8.03
C PHE A 239 -4.04 7.59 9.14
N MET A 240 -4.61 8.24 10.16
CA MET A 240 -5.27 7.55 11.27
C MET A 240 -6.59 6.90 10.85
N VAL A 241 -7.38 7.55 10.00
CA VAL A 241 -8.59 6.96 9.40
C VAL A 241 -8.24 5.69 8.63
N ALA A 242 -7.16 5.73 7.84
CA ALA A 242 -6.65 4.54 7.15
C ALA A 242 -6.12 3.49 8.14
N ALA A 243 -5.31 3.87 9.12
CA ALA A 243 -4.65 2.94 10.04
C ALA A 243 -5.62 2.23 10.99
N LEU A 244 -6.70 2.90 11.35
CA LEU A 244 -7.77 2.35 12.18
C LEU A 244 -8.87 1.66 11.35
N ALA A 245 -8.64 1.52 10.04
CA ALA A 245 -9.58 0.91 9.11
C ALA A 245 -10.98 1.54 9.16
N GLN A 246 -11.07 2.85 9.39
CA GLN A 246 -12.34 3.58 9.41
C GLN A 246 -12.84 3.91 8.01
N GLY A 247 -11.93 3.98 7.04
CA GLY A 247 -12.28 4.16 5.65
C GLY A 247 -13.10 3.00 5.05
N GLY A 248 -13.83 3.29 3.98
CA GLY A 248 -14.72 2.37 3.27
C GLY A 248 -14.02 1.07 2.84
N PHE A 249 -14.71 -0.04 3.13
CA PHE A 249 -14.44 -1.36 2.56
C PHE A 249 -15.58 -1.72 1.62
N GLY A 250 -15.27 -2.36 0.50
CA GLY A 250 -16.30 -3.01 -0.30
C GLY A 250 -17.04 -4.05 0.55
N PRO A 251 -18.38 -4.11 0.53
CA PRO A 251 -19.13 -5.17 1.20
C PRO A 251 -18.77 -6.55 0.64
N PHE A 252 -18.83 -7.59 1.49
CA PHE A 252 -18.76 -8.99 1.05
C PHE A 252 -19.90 -9.36 0.08
N LEU A 253 -21.04 -8.68 0.21
CA LEU A 253 -22.28 -8.94 -0.52
C LEU A 253 -22.40 -8.24 -1.87
N GLU A 254 -21.37 -7.53 -2.35
CA GLU A 254 -21.43 -6.92 -3.68
C GLU A 254 -21.18 -7.91 -4.82
N THR A 255 -20.70 -9.13 -4.54
CA THR A 255 -20.39 -10.11 -5.59
C THR A 255 -21.55 -10.37 -6.57
N PRO A 256 -22.83 -10.50 -6.15
CA PRO A 256 -23.95 -10.62 -7.08
C PRO A 256 -24.16 -9.37 -7.93
N ALA A 257 -24.03 -8.17 -7.35
CA ALA A 257 -24.17 -6.90 -8.06
C ALA A 257 -23.00 -6.67 -9.06
N LEU A 258 -21.79 -7.07 -8.69
CA LEU A 258 -20.59 -7.03 -9.54
C LEU A 258 -20.65 -8.07 -10.67
N LEU A 259 -21.12 -9.29 -10.38
CA LEU A 259 -21.32 -10.34 -11.39
C LEU A 259 -22.38 -9.92 -12.42
N ALA A 260 -23.49 -9.33 -11.98
CA ALA A 260 -24.52 -8.78 -12.86
C ALA A 260 -23.97 -7.68 -13.78
N ARG A 261 -23.05 -6.85 -13.29
CA ARG A 261 -22.40 -5.78 -14.09
C ARG A 261 -21.32 -6.28 -15.04
N THR A 262 -20.67 -7.41 -14.74
CA THR A 262 -19.51 -7.91 -15.49
C THR A 262 -19.86 -8.94 -16.57
N ARG A 263 -21.15 -9.30 -16.74
CA ARG A 263 -21.61 -10.36 -17.66
C ARG A 263 -20.82 -11.67 -17.50
N SER A 264 -20.31 -11.94 -16.30
CA SER A 264 -19.51 -13.12 -16.01
C SER A 264 -20.39 -14.37 -15.93
N VAL A 265 -19.89 -15.50 -16.42
CA VAL A 265 -20.54 -16.84 -16.29
C VAL A 265 -20.39 -17.39 -14.86
N SER A 266 -19.66 -16.69 -13.99
CA SER A 266 -19.37 -17.13 -12.63
C SER A 266 -20.62 -17.06 -11.75
N GLN A 267 -20.91 -18.14 -11.03
CA GLN A 267 -22.00 -18.18 -10.05
C GLN A 267 -21.54 -17.61 -8.71
N ALA A 268 -22.40 -16.82 -8.05
CA ALA A 268 -22.07 -16.18 -6.77
C ALA A 268 -21.80 -17.18 -5.63
N GLN A 269 -22.36 -18.39 -5.70
CA GLN A 269 -22.12 -19.47 -4.73
C GLN A 269 -22.17 -20.85 -5.39
N PRO A 270 -21.10 -21.30 -6.06
CA PRO A 270 -21.12 -22.55 -6.81
C PRO A 270 -21.17 -23.81 -5.92
N TRP A 271 -20.80 -23.69 -4.64
CA TRP A 271 -20.53 -24.82 -3.75
C TRP A 271 -21.55 -25.00 -2.63
N GLN A 272 -22.57 -24.13 -2.55
CA GLN A 272 -23.67 -24.16 -1.55
C GLN A 272 -23.20 -24.47 -0.12
N LEU A 273 -22.06 -23.90 0.30
CA LEU A 273 -21.42 -24.16 1.60
C LEU A 273 -22.11 -23.39 2.74
N GLY A 274 -23.44 -23.47 2.83
CA GLY A 274 -24.29 -22.57 3.64
C GLY A 274 -23.76 -22.27 5.04
N GLY A 275 -23.62 -23.30 5.89
CA GLY A 275 -23.14 -23.11 7.27
C GLY A 275 -21.71 -22.56 7.38
N VAL A 276 -20.82 -22.94 6.46
CA VAL A 276 -19.44 -22.45 6.43
C VAL A 276 -19.39 -20.98 5.98
N ALA A 277 -20.17 -20.62 4.96
CA ALA A 277 -20.28 -19.25 4.47
C ALA A 277 -20.84 -18.32 5.56
N THR A 278 -21.89 -18.75 6.27
CA THR A 278 -22.44 -17.99 7.41
C THR A 278 -21.42 -17.83 8.53
N GLY A 279 -20.67 -18.89 8.87
CA GLY A 279 -19.61 -18.81 9.87
C GLY A 279 -18.49 -17.85 9.49
N LEU A 280 -18.04 -17.89 8.23
CA LEU A 280 -17.02 -16.97 7.71
C LEU A 280 -17.51 -15.52 7.67
N GLN A 281 -18.77 -15.29 7.31
CA GLN A 281 -19.39 -13.97 7.34
C GLN A 281 -19.44 -13.43 8.78
N ALA A 282 -19.90 -14.23 9.74
CA ALA A 282 -19.94 -13.84 11.15
C ALA A 282 -18.54 -13.53 11.71
N ALA A 283 -17.53 -14.33 11.34
CA ALA A 283 -16.14 -14.08 11.70
C ALA A 283 -15.61 -12.77 11.08
N TYR A 284 -15.96 -12.49 9.82
CA TYR A 284 -15.63 -11.23 9.16
C TYR A 284 -16.29 -10.05 9.87
N ASP A 285 -17.60 -10.10 10.14
CA ASP A 285 -18.36 -9.00 10.75
C ASP A 285 -17.87 -8.73 12.19
N TRP A 286 -17.63 -9.78 12.97
CA TRP A 286 -17.02 -9.64 14.29
C TRP A 286 -15.63 -9.01 14.20
N SER A 287 -14.79 -9.49 13.28
CA SER A 287 -13.45 -8.94 13.11
C SER A 287 -13.47 -7.50 12.60
N PHE A 288 -14.43 -7.15 11.76
CA PHE A 288 -14.65 -5.81 11.23
C PHE A 288 -15.11 -4.84 12.33
N SER A 289 -15.97 -5.28 13.26
CA SER A 289 -16.37 -4.46 14.41
C SER A 289 -15.18 -4.12 15.34
N HIS A 290 -14.15 -4.95 15.36
CA HIS A 290 -12.90 -4.75 16.12
C HIS A 290 -11.69 -4.40 15.24
N ARG A 291 -11.93 -3.93 14.00
CA ARG A 291 -10.89 -3.71 12.98
C ARG A 291 -9.78 -2.77 13.41
N TRP A 292 -10.10 -1.76 14.22
CA TRP A 292 -9.14 -0.78 14.75
C TRP A 292 -7.98 -1.44 15.52
N LEU A 293 -8.22 -2.62 16.09
CA LEU A 293 -7.23 -3.42 16.79
C LEU A 293 -6.75 -4.61 15.94
N LEU A 294 -7.68 -5.40 15.40
CA LEU A 294 -7.34 -6.67 14.76
C LEU A 294 -6.69 -6.50 13.39
N TRP A 295 -6.99 -5.41 12.69
CA TRP A 295 -6.46 -5.15 11.33
C TRP A 295 -5.39 -4.06 11.37
N THR A 296 -4.91 -3.70 12.55
CA THR A 296 -4.01 -2.56 12.67
C THR A 296 -2.67 -2.81 11.95
N PRO A 297 -2.17 -1.84 11.14
CA PRO A 297 -0.87 -1.94 10.51
C PRO A 297 0.29 -1.63 11.48
N PHE A 298 -0.01 -1.13 12.69
CA PHE A 298 1.00 -0.60 13.62
C PHE A 298 2.05 -1.62 14.03
N ALA A 299 1.68 -2.89 14.20
CA ALA A 299 2.64 -3.94 14.52
C ALA A 299 3.68 -4.11 13.39
N GLY A 300 3.24 -4.16 12.13
CA GLY A 300 4.14 -4.22 10.97
C GLY A 300 5.03 -2.97 10.84
N ILE A 301 4.47 -1.78 11.04
CA ILE A 301 5.23 -0.52 11.05
C ILE A 301 6.30 -0.53 12.15
N ALA A 302 5.92 -0.90 13.38
CA ALA A 302 6.83 -0.98 14.52
C ALA A 302 7.98 -1.96 14.25
N MET A 303 7.69 -3.11 13.64
CA MET A 303 8.69 -4.11 13.29
C MET A 303 9.65 -3.63 12.19
N MET A 304 9.14 -2.96 11.16
CA MET A 304 9.98 -2.33 10.14
C MET A 304 10.92 -1.30 10.77
N LEU A 305 10.41 -0.41 11.62
CA LEU A 305 11.22 0.59 12.33
C LEU A 305 12.24 -0.07 13.26
N ALA A 306 11.86 -1.14 13.97
CA ALA A 306 12.76 -1.89 14.83
C ALA A 306 13.89 -2.57 14.04
N LEU A 307 13.59 -3.12 12.85
CA LEU A 307 14.60 -3.69 11.94
C LEU A 307 15.54 -2.62 11.38
N MET A 308 15.02 -1.45 11.00
CA MET A 308 15.85 -0.32 10.57
C MET A 308 16.77 0.16 11.69
N ARG A 309 16.23 0.37 12.90
CA ARG A 309 17.02 0.74 14.08
C ARG A 309 18.09 -0.29 14.37
N ARG A 310 17.76 -1.57 14.28
CA ARG A 310 18.71 -2.67 14.48
C ARG A 310 19.81 -2.67 13.41
N GLY A 311 19.44 -2.50 12.15
CA GLY A 311 20.39 -2.38 11.05
C GLY A 311 21.35 -1.22 11.28
N TRP A 312 20.84 -0.07 11.72
CA TRP A 312 21.66 1.09 12.09
C TRP A 312 22.63 0.79 13.23
N GLN A 313 22.13 0.27 14.36
CA GLN A 313 22.93 -0.06 15.54
C GLN A 313 24.03 -1.09 15.24
N ARG A 314 23.77 -2.04 14.34
CA ARG A 314 24.73 -3.09 13.94
C ARG A 314 25.56 -2.73 12.72
N ARG A 315 25.35 -1.54 12.14
CA ARG A 315 25.95 -1.12 10.85
C ARG A 315 25.69 -2.12 9.71
N ASP A 316 24.58 -2.85 9.78
CA ASP A 316 24.12 -3.77 8.74
C ASP A 316 23.39 -2.98 7.65
N ARG A 317 24.17 -2.52 6.66
CA ARG A 317 23.65 -1.74 5.53
C ARG A 317 22.65 -2.54 4.69
N VAL A 318 22.80 -3.86 4.61
CA VAL A 318 21.92 -4.72 3.82
C VAL A 318 20.53 -4.74 4.45
N LEU A 319 20.45 -4.89 5.77
CA LEU A 319 19.18 -4.87 6.49
C LEU A 319 18.45 -3.51 6.35
N ILE A 320 19.19 -2.39 6.43
CA ILE A 320 18.61 -1.06 6.21
C ILE A 320 18.05 -0.93 4.79
N LEU A 321 18.83 -1.34 3.78
CA LEU A 321 18.44 -1.25 2.37
C LEU A 321 17.24 -2.15 2.04
N LEU A 322 17.09 -3.29 2.71
CA LEU A 322 15.91 -4.15 2.56
C LEU A 322 14.63 -3.49 3.13
N MET A 323 14.75 -2.68 4.18
CA MET A 323 13.61 -2.00 4.81
C MET A 323 13.30 -0.64 4.18
N ALA A 324 14.28 0.00 3.53
CA ALA A 324 14.15 1.33 2.94
C ALA A 324 12.94 1.49 1.99
N PRO A 325 12.61 0.51 1.11
CA PRO A 325 11.43 0.60 0.26
C PRO A 325 10.11 0.66 1.06
N LEU A 326 10.00 -0.12 2.14
CA LEU A 326 8.82 -0.09 3.02
C LEU A 326 8.71 1.25 3.75
N ALA A 327 9.83 1.81 4.21
CA ALA A 327 9.85 3.13 4.85
C ALA A 327 9.47 4.25 3.87
N ALA A 328 9.97 4.17 2.63
CA ALA A 328 9.60 5.09 1.56
C ALA A 328 8.11 4.98 1.20
N GLN A 329 7.53 3.77 1.19
CA GLN A 329 6.08 3.60 1.04
C GLN A 329 5.31 4.25 2.19
N LEU A 330 5.75 4.06 3.45
CA LEU A 330 5.06 4.64 4.60
C LEU A 330 5.05 6.17 4.52
N GLY A 331 6.20 6.78 4.21
CA GLY A 331 6.29 8.22 3.98
C GLY A 331 5.44 8.67 2.79
N GLY A 332 5.46 7.91 1.68
CA GLY A 332 4.63 8.15 0.51
C GLY A 332 3.14 8.17 0.84
N ILE A 333 2.66 7.20 1.59
CA ILE A 333 1.26 7.12 2.06
C ILE A 333 0.96 8.31 2.97
N PHE A 334 1.81 8.57 3.97
CA PHE A 334 1.58 9.66 4.91
C PHE A 334 1.48 11.02 4.22
N PHE A 335 2.36 11.32 3.25
CA PHE A 335 2.37 12.64 2.61
C PHE A 335 1.42 12.76 1.43
N PHE A 336 1.22 11.70 0.63
CA PHE A 336 0.53 11.79 -0.66
C PHE A 336 -0.86 11.13 -0.70
N SER A 337 -1.30 10.43 0.35
CA SER A 337 -2.64 9.81 0.34
C SER A 337 -3.76 10.85 0.35
N ILE A 338 -4.72 10.68 -0.54
CA ILE A 338 -5.89 11.56 -0.72
C ILE A 338 -7.19 10.94 -0.21
N ALA A 339 -7.06 9.76 0.42
CA ALA A 339 -8.17 9.01 0.96
C ALA A 339 -7.71 8.23 2.19
N GLY A 340 -8.56 8.17 3.22
CA GLY A 340 -8.35 7.40 4.45
C GLY A 340 -8.55 5.89 4.26
N GLU A 341 -8.20 5.32 3.10
CA GLU A 341 -8.49 3.93 2.79
C GLU A 341 -7.46 2.98 3.41
N TYR A 342 -7.97 1.99 4.14
CA TYR A 342 -7.15 0.95 4.78
C TYR A 342 -6.21 0.22 3.82
N ARG A 343 -6.63 0.05 2.56
CA ARG A 343 -5.85 -0.66 1.52
C ARG A 343 -4.43 -0.11 1.33
N TYR A 344 -4.19 1.18 1.63
CA TYR A 344 -2.87 1.78 1.56
C TYR A 344 -1.91 1.23 2.62
N LEU A 345 -2.41 0.96 3.83
CA LEU A 345 -1.60 0.49 4.96
C LEU A 345 -1.64 -1.04 5.12
N MET A 346 -2.50 -1.73 4.37
CA MET A 346 -2.57 -3.19 4.34
C MET A 346 -1.21 -3.84 4.05
N LEU A 347 -0.33 -3.17 3.30
CA LEU A 347 1.06 -3.61 3.07
C LEU A 347 1.82 -3.88 4.37
N PHE A 348 1.64 -3.05 5.40
CA PHE A 348 2.32 -3.22 6.68
C PHE A 348 1.66 -4.33 7.51
N PHE A 349 0.34 -4.49 7.39
CA PHE A 349 -0.36 -5.60 8.01
C PHE A 349 0.12 -6.95 7.44
N THR A 350 0.09 -7.15 6.12
CA THR A 350 0.58 -8.39 5.49
C THR A 350 2.09 -8.54 5.62
N GLY A 351 2.82 -7.41 5.62
CA GLY A 351 4.26 -7.36 5.82
C GLY A 351 4.73 -7.99 7.12
N MET A 352 3.90 -8.04 8.17
CA MET A 352 4.21 -8.74 9.41
C MET A 352 4.65 -10.20 9.18
N ALA A 353 4.07 -10.88 8.18
CA ALA A 353 4.46 -12.24 7.82
C ALA A 353 5.94 -12.34 7.45
N ALA A 354 6.47 -11.35 6.74
CA ALA A 354 7.89 -11.28 6.38
C ALA A 354 8.75 -10.70 7.50
N LEU A 355 8.29 -9.60 8.11
CA LEU A 355 9.08 -8.83 9.08
C LEU A 355 9.32 -9.61 10.38
N LEU A 356 8.38 -10.45 10.81
CA LEU A 356 8.51 -11.20 12.08
C LEU A 356 9.65 -12.21 12.04
N PRO A 357 9.75 -13.09 11.03
CA PRO A 357 10.85 -14.02 10.96
C PRO A 357 12.20 -13.29 10.80
N ILE A 358 12.24 -12.21 10.02
CA ILE A 358 13.46 -11.38 9.86
C ILE A 358 13.89 -10.82 11.21
N TYR A 359 12.96 -10.26 11.99
CA TYR A 359 13.25 -9.66 13.28
C TYR A 359 13.77 -10.67 14.31
N VAL A 360 13.15 -11.85 14.39
CA VAL A 360 13.58 -12.90 15.31
C VAL A 360 14.91 -13.52 14.88
N ALA A 361 15.09 -13.81 13.59
CA ALA A 361 16.32 -14.41 13.08
C ALA A 361 17.53 -13.49 13.19
N THR A 362 17.33 -12.18 13.07
CA THR A 362 18.38 -11.20 13.35
C THR A 362 18.66 -11.07 14.85
N ARG A 363 17.83 -11.60 15.76
CA ARG A 363 18.04 -11.52 17.21
C ARG A 363 19.21 -12.34 17.70
N THR A 364 19.29 -13.56 17.23
CA THR A 364 20.38 -14.49 17.47
C THR A 364 21.59 -14.10 16.62
N PRO A 365 22.79 -13.88 17.21
CA PRO A 365 24.00 -13.78 16.40
C PRO A 365 24.17 -15.08 15.62
N SER A 366 24.46 -14.99 14.31
CA SER A 366 24.82 -16.18 13.54
C SER A 366 26.02 -16.85 14.21
N PRO A 367 26.01 -18.18 14.43
CA PRO A 367 27.23 -18.89 14.76
C PRO A 367 28.24 -18.60 13.64
N ALA A 368 29.50 -18.36 14.03
CA ALA A 368 30.58 -18.14 13.08
C ALA A 368 30.57 -19.27 12.04
N PRO A 369 30.78 -18.97 10.75
CA PRO A 369 30.86 -20.02 9.74
C PRO A 369 31.96 -20.99 10.15
N SER A 370 31.60 -22.28 10.31
CA SER A 370 32.58 -23.35 10.46
C SER A 370 33.46 -23.32 9.22
N THR A 371 34.73 -23.00 9.42
CA THR A 371 35.78 -23.20 8.42
C THR A 371 35.92 -24.70 8.21
N SER A 372 35.33 -25.21 7.14
CA SER A 372 35.59 -26.54 6.58
C SER A 372 35.79 -26.43 5.09
#